data_AF-A0A3C0U3Y5-F1
#
_entry.id   AF-A0A3C0U3Y5-F1
#
_cell.length_a   1.000
_cell.length_b   1.000
_cell.length_c   1.000
_cell.angle_alpha   90.00
_cell.angle_beta   90.00
_cell.angle_gamma   90.00
#
_symmetry.space_group_name_H-M   'P 1'
#
loop_
_entity.id
_entity.type
_entity.pdbx_description
1 polymer ?
#
loop_
_entity_poly.entity_id
_entity_poly.type
_entity_poly.pdbx_seq_one_letter_code
_entity_poly.pdbx_strand_id
1 'polypeptide(L)' 'FRETMSEEISGKKLGFIAQEMGREINTLGSKSNYAPMQQHVVQMKDELEKIKEQVGNTL' A
#
# COMPACT_ATOMS: atom_id res chain seq x y z
N PHE A 1 0.96 -10.68 0.55
CA PHE A 1 2.00 -9.73 1.01
C PHE A 1 3.03 -10.41 1.90
N ARG A 2 2.68 -10.88 3.11
CA ARG A 2 3.64 -11.49 4.06
C ARG A 2 4.43 -12.67 3.48
N GLU A 3 3.75 -13.57 2.77
CA GLU A 3 4.40 -14.72 2.09
C GLU A 3 5.39 -14.29 1.01
N THR A 4 5.03 -13.24 0.25
CA THR A 4 5.91 -12.69 -0.78
C THR A 4 7.13 -12.02 -0.15
N MET A 5 6.98 -11.40 1.02
CA MET A 5 8.08 -10.75 1.73
C MET A 5 9.17 -11.73 2.21
N SER A 6 8.84 -13.01 2.35
CA SER A 6 9.81 -14.07 2.69
C SER A 6 10.53 -14.69 1.48
N GLU A 7 10.20 -14.28 0.25
CA GLU A 7 10.89 -14.73 -0.97
C GLU A 7 12.14 -13.86 -1.22
N GLU A 8 13.27 -14.50 -1.54
CA GLU A 8 14.58 -13.85 -1.71
C GLU A 8 14.62 -12.82 -2.87
N ILE A 9 13.76 -13.00 -3.88
CA ILE A 9 13.62 -12.10 -5.05
C ILE A 9 12.17 -11.62 -5.14
N SER A 10 11.73 -10.88 -4.13
CA SER A 10 10.32 -10.49 -3.97
C SER A 10 9.97 -9.08 -4.45
N GLY A 11 10.97 -8.21 -4.71
CA GLY A 11 10.76 -6.77 -4.92
C GLY A 11 9.74 -6.41 -6.00
N LYS A 12 9.79 -7.07 -7.17
CA LYS A 12 8.85 -6.81 -8.27
C LYS A 12 7.41 -7.22 -7.93
N LYS A 13 7.23 -8.35 -7.23
CA LYS A 13 5.92 -8.86 -6.82
C LYS A 13 5.34 -8.03 -5.68
N LEU A 14 6.19 -7.59 -4.74
CA LEU A 14 5.81 -6.65 -3.68
C LEU A 14 5.41 -5.29 -4.25
N GLY A 15 6.12 -4.78 -5.26
CA GLY A 15 5.76 -3.56 -5.98
C GLY A 15 4.37 -3.63 -6.62
N PHE A 16 4.05 -4.76 -7.26
CA PHE A 16 2.71 -4.98 -7.81
C PHE A 16 1.63 -5.00 -6.71
N ILE A 17 1.86 -5.71 -5.61
CA ILE A 17 0.91 -5.77 -4.49
C ILE A 17 0.70 -4.37 -3.88
N ALA A 18 1.77 -3.59 -3.68
CA ALA A 18 1.69 -2.22 -3.19
C ALA A 18 0.89 -1.32 -4.14
N GLN A 19 1.04 -1.51 -5.45
CA GLN A 19 0.24 -0.79 -6.44
C GLN A 19 -1.26 -1.10 -6.31
N GLU A 20 -1.62 -2.37 -6.17
CA GLU A 20 -3.03 -2.77 -6.02
C GLU A 20 -3.63 -2.29 -4.69
N MET A 21 -2.87 -2.33 -3.59
CA MET A 21 -3.28 -1.70 -2.32
C MET A 21 -3.59 -0.21 -2.50
N GLY A 22 -2.79 0.51 -3.29
CA GLY A 22 -3.06 1.91 -3.61
C GLY A 22 -4.37 2.13 -4.38
N ARG A 23 -4.74 1.22 -5.29
CA ARG A 23 -6.04 1.29 -6.00
C ARG A 23 -7.21 1.08 -5.05
N GLU A 24 -7.09 0.16 -4.10
CA GLU A 24 -8.12 -0.10 -3.10
C GLU A 24 -8.30 1.09 -2.15
N ILE A 25 -7.21 1.67 -1.64
CA ILE A 25 -7.26 2.85 -0.78
C ILE A 25 -7.94 4.03 -1.50
N ASN A 26 -7.64 4.26 -2.77
CA ASN A 26 -8.30 5.30 -3.56
C ASN A 26 -9.78 5.01 -3.80
N THR A 27 -10.15 3.75 -4.01
CA THR A 27 -11.56 3.34 -4.15
C THR A 27 -12.32 3.56 -2.85
N LEU A 28 -11.72 3.23 -1.70
CA LEU A 28 -12.30 3.47 -0.38
C LEU A 28 -12.50 4.97 -0.11
N GLY A 29 -11.49 5.80 -0.42
CA GLY A 29 -11.56 7.25 -0.24
C GLY A 29 -12.59 7.94 -1.14
N SER A 30 -12.71 7.51 -2.40
CA SER A 30 -13.66 8.09 -3.36
C SER A 30 -15.11 7.65 -3.15
N LYS A 31 -15.33 6.53 -2.46
CA LYS A 31 -16.69 6.00 -2.17
C LYS A 31 -17.16 6.22 -0.74
N SER A 32 -16.35 6.85 0.11
CA SER A 32 -16.73 7.13 1.50
C SER A 32 -16.98 8.62 1.74
N ASN A 33 -18.20 8.98 2.13
CA ASN A 33 -18.55 10.34 2.55
C ASN A 33 -18.46 10.54 4.08
N TYR A 34 -17.79 9.63 4.80
CA TYR A 34 -17.63 9.69 6.25
C TYR A 34 -16.30 10.34 6.63
N ALA A 35 -16.33 11.48 7.32
CA ALA A 35 -15.13 12.28 7.60
C ALA A 35 -14.04 11.51 8.38
N PRO A 36 -14.34 10.68 9.40
CA PRO A 36 -13.32 9.85 10.05
C PRO A 36 -12.71 8.79 9.12
N MET A 37 -13.45 8.28 8.13
CA MET A 37 -12.88 7.38 7.12
C MET A 37 -11.83 8.10 6.28
N GLN A 38 -12.03 9.38 5.96
CA GLN A 38 -11.06 10.15 5.19
C GLN A 38 -9.72 10.30 5.94
N GLN A 39 -9.75 10.44 7.27
CA GLN A 39 -8.53 10.45 8.08
C GLN A 39 -7.78 9.13 7.99
N HIS A 40 -8.49 8.00 8.05
CA HIS A 40 -7.87 6.68 7.85
C HIS A 40 -7.31 6.52 6.44
N VAL A 41 -7.99 7.02 5.41
CA VAL A 41 -7.49 6.96 4.01
C VAL A 41 -6.17 7.71 3.86
N VAL A 42 -6.01 8.87 4.49
CA VAL A 42 -4.73 9.59 4.50
C VAL A 42 -3.65 8.77 5.19
N GLN A 43 -3.93 8.24 6.38
CA GLN A 43 -2.97 7.39 7.12
C GLN A 43 -2.56 6.14 6.31
N MET A 44 -3.50 5.50 5.63
CA MET A 44 -3.23 4.34 4.78
C MET A 44 -2.34 4.70 3.58
N LYS A 45 -2.49 5.89 3.00
CA LYS A 45 -1.63 6.38 1.92
C LYS A 45 -0.20 6.60 2.42
N ASP A 46 -0.04 7.22 3.59
CA ASP A 46 1.28 7.45 4.19
C ASP A 46 2.01 6.14 4.49
N GLU A 47 1.31 5.14 5.07
CA GLU A 47 1.90 3.82 5.31
C GLU A 47 2.23 3.08 4.00
N LEU A 48 1.43 3.25 2.95
CA LEU A 48 1.72 2.64 1.64
C LEU A 48 2.98 3.22 1.00
N GLU A 49 3.24 4.51 1.13
CA GLU A 49 4.47 5.12 0.62
C GLU A 49 5.71 4.58 1.36
N LYS A 50 5.65 4.41 2.69
CA LYS A 50 6.73 3.75 3.45
C LYS A 50 6.99 2.32 2.96
N ILE A 51 5.93 1.56 2.65
CA ILE A 51 6.06 0.20 2.09
C ILE A 51 6.76 0.25 0.72
N LYS A 52 6.37 1.18 -0.15
CA LYS A 52 7.02 1.34 -1.47
C LYS A 52 8.49 1.70 -1.35
N GLU A 53 8.84 2.61 -0.43
CA GLU A 53 10.23 2.96 -0.14
C GLU A 53 11.03 1.75 0.34
N GLN A 54 10.50 0.94 1.26
CA GLN A 54 11.16 -0.29 1.71
C GLN A 54 11.37 -1.28 0.56
N VAL A 55 10.36 -1.48 -0.28
CA VAL A 55 10.43 -2.36 -1.46
C VAL A 55 11.43 -1.85 -2.50
N GLY A 56 11.61 -0.53 -2.63
CA GLY A 56 12.52 0.07 -3.60
C GLY A 56 13.96 0.28 -3.11
N ASN A 57 14.17 0.44 -1.80
CA ASN A 57 15.49 0.76 -1.21
C ASN A 57 16.19 -0.43 -0.55
N THR A 58 15.49 -1.53 -0.25
CA THR A 58 15.99 -2.62 0.63
C THR A 58 16.04 -4.00 -0.01
N LEU A 59 15.64 -4.14 -1.28
CA LEU A 59 15.70 -5.36 -2.10
C LEU A 59 16.51 -5.10 -3.37
#